data_AF-A0A952Z4Y2-F1
#
_entry.id   AF-A0A952Z4Y2-F1
#
_cell.length_a   1.000
_cell.length_b   1.000
_cell.length_c   1.000
_cell.angle_alpha   90.00
_cell.angle_beta   90.00
_cell.angle_gamma   90.00
#
_symmetry.space_group_name_H-M   'P 1'
#
loop_
_entity.id
_entity.type
_entity.pdbx_description
1 polymer ?
#
loop_
_entity_poly.entity_id
_entity_poly.type
_entity_poly.pdbx_seq_one_letter_code
_entity_poly.pdbx_strand_id
1 'polypeptide(L)'
;MKPTTICKKIIILNTLFFLPLQATAEETLCSGSLGNTVVDNLLIPSNSECVLQNTRIMGTIQVAANAVLTARRVVVIGNVQAENARQVNILDNSRIGGSVQIKQGGGAIISDSIIESDIQFESNGQPFKALRNDIGGSVQVFQNSGSVEIQYNTIDGNLQCKENAPAPTGGANRVAGNKEDQCARLTGLNAAQENCIQSHPTFGTDARLHIPRLSVVTQDGVVVDYWANLHYAPALSTNGNLVFELREPASNLGQCN
;
A
#
# COMPACT_ATOMS: atom_id res chain seq x y z
N MET A 1 57.75 76.30 21.81
CA MET A 1 56.50 75.58 22.10
C MET A 1 56.00 74.96 20.79
N LYS A 2 55.95 73.63 20.71
CA LYS A 2 55.51 72.86 19.52
C LYS A 2 54.01 72.54 19.65
N PRO A 3 53.18 72.67 18.60
CA PRO A 3 51.83 72.12 18.62
C PRO A 3 51.86 70.65 18.17
N THR A 4 51.14 69.81 18.90
CA THR A 4 51.11 68.35 18.76
C THR A 4 49.95 67.94 17.86
N THR A 5 50.24 67.21 16.79
CA THR A 5 49.28 66.64 15.83
C THR A 5 48.51 65.47 16.46
N ILE A 6 47.17 65.53 16.49
CA ILE A 6 46.30 64.42 16.92
C ILE A 6 45.99 63.54 15.71
N CYS A 7 46.50 62.33 15.72
CA CYS A 7 46.27 61.30 14.71
C CYS A 7 45.00 60.51 15.07
N LYS A 8 43.92 60.65 14.28
CA LYS A 8 42.69 59.86 14.42
C LYS A 8 42.89 58.47 13.81
N LYS A 9 42.92 57.42 14.65
CA LYS A 9 42.85 56.02 14.20
C LYS A 9 41.45 55.73 13.68
N ILE A 10 41.34 55.41 12.40
CA ILE A 10 40.13 54.84 11.79
C ILE A 10 40.16 53.33 12.07
N ILE A 11 39.20 52.85 12.85
CA ILE A 11 38.98 51.42 13.09
C ILE A 11 37.97 50.95 12.04
N ILE A 12 38.42 50.18 11.06
CA ILE A 12 37.56 49.54 10.06
C ILE A 12 37.03 48.25 10.67
N LEU A 13 35.76 48.27 11.10
CA LEU A 13 35.06 47.09 11.60
C LEU A 13 34.56 46.27 10.40
N ASN A 14 35.22 45.14 10.13
CA ASN A 14 34.87 44.24 9.03
C ASN A 14 33.69 43.36 9.47
N THR A 15 32.46 43.85 9.29
CA THR A 15 31.22 43.10 9.54
C THR A 15 31.07 42.00 8.50
N LEU A 16 31.32 40.75 8.90
CA LEU A 16 31.00 39.56 8.13
C LEU A 16 29.47 39.43 8.03
N PHE A 17 28.89 39.81 6.89
CA PHE A 17 27.49 39.52 6.58
C PHE A 17 27.35 38.01 6.33
N PHE A 18 26.88 37.27 7.33
CA PHE A 18 26.34 35.93 7.12
C PHE A 18 25.02 36.08 6.35
N LEU A 19 25.06 35.85 5.04
CA LEU A 19 23.84 35.68 4.26
C LEU A 19 23.17 34.38 4.73
N PRO A 20 21.90 34.40 5.19
CA PRO A 20 21.19 33.17 5.45
C PRO A 20 21.05 32.43 4.12
N LEU A 21 21.66 31.24 4.00
CA LEU A 21 21.27 30.31 2.93
C LEU A 21 19.80 29.96 3.20
N GLN A 22 18.91 30.46 2.35
CA GLN A 22 17.54 29.99 2.33
C GLN A 22 17.58 28.56 1.81
N ALA A 23 17.41 27.59 2.70
CA ALA A 23 17.18 26.20 2.32
C ALA A 23 15.76 26.12 1.72
N THR A 24 15.66 26.32 0.41
CA THR A 24 14.47 25.93 -0.33
C THR A 24 14.49 24.41 -0.41
N ALA A 25 13.55 23.72 0.25
CA ALA A 25 13.33 22.31 -0.01
C ALA A 25 13.03 22.17 -1.51
N GLU A 26 13.93 21.55 -2.26
CA GLU A 26 13.81 21.47 -3.71
C GLU A 26 12.67 20.51 -4.04
N GLU A 27 11.59 21.03 -4.63
CA GLU A 27 10.49 20.19 -5.11
C GLU A 27 10.88 19.59 -6.44
N THR A 28 11.04 18.26 -6.46
CA THR A 28 11.30 17.52 -7.70
C THR A 28 10.00 17.32 -8.45
N LEU A 29 10.00 17.63 -9.75
CA LEU A 29 8.88 17.31 -10.64
C LEU A 29 9.08 15.94 -11.28
N CYS A 30 8.03 15.11 -11.29
CA CYS A 30 8.05 13.83 -12.00
C CYS A 30 6.92 13.72 -13.02
N SER A 31 7.30 13.59 -14.29
CA SER A 31 6.40 13.38 -15.44
C SER A 31 6.88 12.22 -16.31
N GLY A 32 7.50 11.22 -15.69
CA GLY A 32 8.09 10.06 -16.37
C GLY A 32 8.41 8.95 -15.39
N SER A 33 9.70 8.65 -15.20
CA SER A 33 10.10 7.64 -14.21
C SER A 33 11.30 8.09 -13.39
N LEU A 34 11.32 7.70 -12.11
CA LEU A 34 12.46 7.80 -11.22
C LEU A 34 12.83 6.41 -10.72
N GLY A 35 14.12 6.09 -10.83
CA GLY A 35 14.68 4.83 -10.35
C GLY A 35 15.16 4.91 -8.90
N ASN A 36 16.23 4.16 -8.61
CA ASN A 36 16.93 4.21 -7.33
C ASN A 36 17.66 5.56 -7.19
N THR A 37 16.95 6.53 -6.63
CA THR A 37 17.47 7.87 -6.37
C THR A 37 16.84 8.42 -5.10
N VAL A 38 17.42 9.50 -4.57
CA VAL A 38 16.89 10.24 -3.42
C VAL A 38 16.42 11.61 -3.91
N VAL A 39 15.21 11.99 -3.51
CA VAL A 39 14.62 13.31 -3.77
C VAL A 39 14.02 13.86 -2.48
N ASP A 40 13.84 15.17 -2.37
CA ASP A 40 13.21 15.80 -1.21
C ASP A 40 11.68 15.68 -1.28
N ASN A 41 10.99 16.75 -1.68
CA ASN A 41 9.57 16.70 -2.00
C ASN A 41 9.39 16.31 -3.47
N LEU A 42 8.30 15.64 -3.77
CA LEU A 42 7.99 15.19 -5.13
C LEU A 42 6.60 15.65 -5.54
N LEU A 43 6.51 16.39 -6.63
CA LEU A 43 5.25 16.75 -7.28
C LEU A 43 5.11 15.99 -8.59
N ILE A 44 3.97 15.31 -8.75
CA ILE A 44 3.52 14.78 -10.03
C ILE A 44 2.55 15.81 -10.62
N PRO A 45 2.93 16.55 -11.66
CA PRO A 45 2.11 17.63 -12.20
C PRO A 45 0.80 17.13 -12.81
N SER A 46 -0.16 18.03 -12.97
CA SER A 46 -1.46 17.68 -13.55
C SER A 46 -1.32 17.05 -14.93
N ASN A 47 -2.19 16.10 -15.25
CA ASN A 47 -2.19 15.35 -16.52
C ASN A 47 -0.89 14.59 -16.83
N SER A 48 -0.01 14.41 -15.83
CA SER A 48 1.25 13.70 -16.00
C SER A 48 1.21 12.34 -15.30
N GLU A 49 2.12 11.46 -15.70
CA GLU A 49 2.29 10.17 -15.06
C GLU A 49 3.70 10.06 -14.49
N CYS A 50 3.81 9.45 -13.32
CA CYS A 50 5.09 9.18 -12.67
C CYS A 50 5.17 7.72 -12.22
N VAL A 51 6.25 7.05 -12.60
CA VAL A 51 6.60 5.71 -12.13
C VAL A 51 7.82 5.80 -11.23
N LEU A 52 7.68 5.39 -9.98
CA LEU A 52 8.76 5.33 -9.00
C LEU A 52 9.17 3.89 -8.76
N GLN A 53 10.47 3.61 -8.80
CA GLN A 53 11.02 2.27 -8.63
C GLN A 53 12.26 2.33 -7.74
N ASN A 54 12.16 1.86 -6.50
CA ASN A 54 13.23 1.97 -5.47
C ASN A 54 13.61 3.41 -5.12
N THR A 55 12.72 4.38 -5.34
CA THR A 55 13.00 5.78 -5.03
C THR A 55 12.84 6.05 -3.53
N ARG A 56 13.71 6.89 -2.97
CA ARG A 56 13.64 7.39 -1.59
C ARG A 56 13.22 8.86 -1.61
N ILE A 57 12.12 9.20 -0.96
CA ILE A 57 11.53 10.54 -0.94
C ILE A 57 11.62 11.06 0.50
N MET A 58 12.40 12.11 0.73
CA MET A 58 12.69 12.63 2.09
C MET A 58 11.56 13.49 2.64
N GLY A 59 10.70 13.98 1.75
CA GLY A 59 9.51 14.74 2.10
C GLY A 59 8.22 14.05 1.69
N THR A 60 7.31 14.86 1.16
CA THR A 60 5.95 14.47 0.77
C THR A 60 5.87 14.24 -0.74
N ILE A 61 5.03 13.29 -1.15
CA ILE A 61 4.57 13.16 -2.53
C ILE A 61 3.23 13.88 -2.67
N GLN A 62 3.15 14.84 -3.59
CA GLN A 62 1.91 15.47 -4.02
C GLN A 62 1.56 15.03 -5.44
N VAL A 63 0.35 14.48 -5.61
CA VAL A 63 -0.18 14.05 -6.92
C VAL A 63 -1.28 15.03 -7.32
N ALA A 64 -1.03 15.80 -8.37
CA ALA A 64 -1.96 16.82 -8.83
C ALA A 64 -3.15 16.24 -9.64
N ALA A 65 -4.05 17.13 -10.05
CA ALA A 65 -5.28 16.77 -10.73
C ALA A 65 -5.03 15.97 -12.03
N ASN A 66 -5.83 14.92 -12.23
CA ASN A 66 -5.75 14.00 -13.36
C ASN A 66 -4.36 13.35 -13.56
N ALA A 67 -3.47 13.41 -12.57
CA ALA A 67 -2.17 12.77 -12.63
C ALA A 67 -2.23 11.31 -12.18
N VAL A 68 -1.21 10.53 -12.55
CA VAL A 68 -1.07 9.12 -12.18
C VAL A 68 0.25 8.90 -11.45
N LEU A 69 0.19 8.22 -10.31
CA LEU A 69 1.37 7.73 -9.60
C LEU A 69 1.36 6.20 -9.57
N THR A 70 2.46 5.57 -9.95
CA THR A 70 2.75 4.16 -9.64
C THR A 70 4.08 4.06 -8.92
N ALA A 71 4.03 3.75 -7.63
CA ALA A 71 5.20 3.62 -6.77
C ALA A 71 5.41 2.16 -6.35
N ARG A 72 6.64 1.65 -6.52
CA ARG A 72 7.03 0.28 -6.19
C ARG A 72 8.34 0.27 -5.41
N ARG A 73 8.37 -0.46 -4.29
CA ARG A 73 9.53 -0.55 -3.38
C ARG A 73 10.07 0.83 -2.98
N VAL A 74 9.20 1.81 -2.78
CA VAL A 74 9.61 3.17 -2.41
C VAL A 74 9.71 3.33 -0.90
N VAL A 75 10.49 4.32 -0.47
CA VAL A 75 10.46 4.79 0.92
C VAL A 75 10.14 6.28 0.91
N VAL A 76 9.01 6.65 1.48
CA VAL A 76 8.58 8.05 1.65
C VAL A 76 8.63 8.36 3.13
N ILE A 77 9.36 9.40 3.52
CA ILE A 77 9.44 9.81 4.93
C ILE A 77 8.18 10.59 5.35
N GLY A 78 7.65 11.41 4.45
CA GLY A 78 6.42 12.18 4.67
C GLY A 78 5.15 11.46 4.22
N ASN A 79 4.19 12.25 3.76
CA ASN A 79 2.87 11.78 3.33
C ASN A 79 2.81 11.53 1.82
N VAL A 80 1.77 10.81 1.39
CA VAL A 80 1.29 10.83 0.00
C VAL A 80 -0.06 11.54 -0.02
N GLN A 81 -0.15 12.63 -0.76
CA GLN A 81 -1.35 13.47 -0.83
C GLN A 81 -1.80 13.61 -2.29
N ALA A 82 -3.05 13.27 -2.55
CA ALA A 82 -3.62 13.28 -3.88
C ALA A 82 -5.04 13.85 -3.82
N GLU A 83 -5.24 14.97 -4.51
CA GLU A 83 -6.55 15.58 -4.67
C GLU A 83 -6.86 15.66 -6.17
N ASN A 84 -8.02 15.12 -6.58
CA ASN A 84 -8.42 15.03 -7.99
C ASN A 84 -7.47 14.18 -8.87
N ALA A 85 -6.57 13.37 -8.28
CA ALA A 85 -5.67 12.50 -9.02
C ALA A 85 -6.45 11.40 -9.76
N ARG A 86 -5.97 10.97 -10.93
CA ARG A 86 -6.63 9.92 -11.72
C ARG A 86 -6.41 8.52 -11.12
N GLN A 87 -5.19 8.22 -10.69
CA GLN A 87 -4.85 6.93 -10.11
C GLN A 87 -3.62 7.05 -9.20
N VAL A 88 -3.66 6.41 -8.03
CA VAL A 88 -2.50 6.31 -7.13
C VAL A 88 -2.26 4.86 -6.74
N ASN A 89 -1.13 4.30 -7.16
CA ASN A 89 -0.71 2.94 -6.81
C ASN A 89 0.54 2.95 -5.94
N ILE A 90 0.49 2.31 -4.77
CA ILE A 90 1.61 2.13 -3.83
C ILE A 90 1.75 0.62 -3.59
N LEU A 91 2.81 0.03 -4.10
CA LEU A 91 2.91 -1.42 -4.31
C LEU A 91 4.27 -1.96 -3.85
N ASP A 92 4.36 -3.29 -3.76
CA ASP A 92 5.60 -4.05 -3.64
C ASP A 92 6.53 -3.57 -2.51
N ASN A 93 6.22 -3.87 -1.24
CA ASN A 93 7.07 -3.52 -0.09
C ASN A 93 7.41 -2.03 0.02
N SER A 94 6.48 -1.14 -0.33
CA SER A 94 6.67 0.29 -0.13
C SER A 94 6.47 0.67 1.34
N ARG A 95 7.19 1.69 1.81
CA ARG A 95 7.06 2.22 3.17
C ARG A 95 6.77 3.72 3.14
N ILE A 96 5.66 4.12 3.76
CA ILE A 96 5.24 5.51 3.91
C ILE A 96 5.28 5.85 5.40
N GLY A 97 6.14 6.80 5.78
CA GLY A 97 6.30 7.24 7.18
C GLY A 97 5.17 8.14 7.69
N GLY A 98 4.37 8.68 6.77
CA GLY A 98 3.17 9.44 7.08
C GLY A 98 1.88 8.73 6.70
N SER A 99 0.86 9.53 6.42
CA SER A 99 -0.45 9.09 5.94
C SER A 99 -0.51 9.07 4.41
N VAL A 100 -1.44 8.27 3.88
CA VAL A 100 -1.85 8.30 2.48
C VAL A 100 -3.26 8.90 2.40
N GLN A 101 -3.41 10.02 1.73
CA GLN A 101 -4.68 10.76 1.61
C GLN A 101 -5.03 10.94 0.14
N ILE A 102 -6.15 10.35 -0.30
CA ILE A 102 -6.62 10.37 -1.69
C ILE A 102 -8.08 10.83 -1.71
N LYS A 103 -8.32 12.01 -2.25
CA LYS A 103 -9.62 12.68 -2.20
C LYS A 103 -10.08 13.14 -3.58
N GLN A 104 -11.38 13.05 -3.82
CA GLN A 104 -12.06 13.65 -4.99
C GLN A 104 -11.48 13.21 -6.35
N GLY A 105 -10.82 12.05 -6.40
CA GLY A 105 -10.11 11.55 -7.57
C GLY A 105 -10.71 10.30 -8.17
N GLY A 106 -9.86 9.57 -8.88
CA GLY A 106 -10.17 8.29 -9.49
C GLY A 106 -9.99 7.13 -8.50
N GLY A 107 -8.95 6.32 -8.70
CA GLY A 107 -8.81 5.03 -8.01
C GLY A 107 -7.46 4.88 -7.33
N ALA A 108 -7.32 3.83 -6.52
CA ALA A 108 -6.05 3.53 -5.89
C ALA A 108 -5.86 2.04 -5.59
N ILE A 109 -4.61 1.60 -5.62
CA ILE A 109 -4.20 0.29 -5.11
C ILE A 109 -3.06 0.50 -4.14
N ILE A 110 -3.28 0.16 -2.88
CA ILE A 110 -2.24 0.13 -1.86
C ILE A 110 -2.09 -1.33 -1.46
N SER A 111 -0.97 -1.94 -1.83
CA SER A 111 -0.73 -3.35 -1.52
C SER A 111 0.68 -3.65 -1.05
N ASP A 112 0.77 -4.67 -0.18
CA ASP A 112 2.04 -5.22 0.30
C ASP A 112 2.95 -4.11 0.85
N SER A 113 2.39 -3.16 1.60
CA SER A 113 3.07 -1.93 2.02
C SER A 113 2.93 -1.65 3.51
N ILE A 114 3.85 -0.85 4.05
CA ILE A 114 3.82 -0.35 5.43
C ILE A 114 3.44 1.13 5.39
N ILE A 115 2.34 1.49 6.07
CA ILE A 115 1.89 2.88 6.24
C ILE A 115 1.91 3.18 7.74
N GLU A 116 2.79 4.08 8.18
CA GLU A 116 2.99 4.31 9.62
C GLU A 116 1.82 5.05 10.29
N SER A 117 1.00 5.76 9.51
CA SER A 117 -0.15 6.51 9.99
C SER A 117 -1.44 6.04 9.28
N ASP A 118 -2.27 6.96 8.79
CA ASP A 118 -3.61 6.64 8.30
C ASP A 118 -3.64 6.41 6.78
N ILE A 119 -4.65 5.67 6.33
CA ILE A 119 -5.12 5.71 4.94
C ILE A 119 -6.49 6.39 4.92
N GLN A 120 -6.63 7.44 4.11
CA GLN A 120 -7.89 8.14 3.87
C GLN A 120 -8.24 8.09 2.38
N PHE A 121 -9.42 7.54 2.05
CA PHE A 121 -9.95 7.46 0.69
C PHE A 121 -11.36 8.03 0.65
N GLU A 122 -11.53 9.24 0.10
CA GLU A 122 -12.77 10.02 0.22
C GLU A 122 -13.29 10.59 -1.11
N SER A 123 -14.59 10.43 -1.37
CA SER A 123 -15.27 11.03 -2.53
C SER A 123 -14.68 10.68 -3.90
N ASN A 124 -14.18 9.46 -4.06
CA ASN A 124 -13.53 9.01 -5.29
C ASN A 124 -14.45 8.13 -6.16
N GLY A 125 -14.18 8.15 -7.47
CA GLY A 125 -15.07 7.56 -8.47
C GLY A 125 -14.62 6.23 -9.08
N GLN A 126 -13.40 5.75 -8.81
CA GLN A 126 -12.89 4.49 -9.39
C GLN A 126 -12.46 3.52 -8.28
N PRO A 127 -12.19 2.24 -8.63
CA PRO A 127 -11.93 1.22 -7.61
C PRO A 127 -10.77 1.54 -6.67
N PHE A 128 -10.97 1.21 -5.40
CA PHE A 128 -9.95 1.25 -4.36
C PHE A 128 -9.67 -0.14 -3.81
N LYS A 129 -8.40 -0.48 -3.67
CA LYS A 129 -7.95 -1.71 -3.03
C LYS A 129 -6.91 -1.41 -1.96
N ALA A 130 -7.15 -1.85 -0.73
CA ALA A 130 -6.17 -1.91 0.35
C ALA A 130 -5.91 -3.38 0.69
N LEU A 131 -4.78 -3.93 0.26
CA LEU A 131 -4.49 -5.36 0.32
C LEU A 131 -3.17 -5.66 1.03
N ARG A 132 -3.19 -6.49 2.08
CA ARG A 132 -1.95 -7.01 2.73
C ARG A 132 -1.01 -5.89 3.19
N ASN A 133 -1.56 -4.83 3.79
CA ASN A 133 -0.76 -3.74 4.35
C ASN A 133 -0.61 -3.86 5.86
N ASP A 134 0.46 -3.28 6.39
CA ASP A 134 0.63 -3.00 7.81
C ASP A 134 0.43 -1.49 8.04
N ILE A 135 -0.58 -1.14 8.82
CA ILE A 135 -1.09 0.24 8.95
C ILE A 135 -1.10 0.61 10.42
N GLY A 136 -0.21 1.52 10.81
CA GLY A 136 -0.05 1.96 12.20
C GLY A 136 -1.19 2.88 12.69
N GLY A 137 -1.95 3.47 11.77
CA GLY A 137 -3.12 4.28 12.05
C GLY A 137 -4.45 3.60 11.69
N SER A 138 -5.42 4.41 11.33
CA SER A 138 -6.76 4.00 10.91
C SER A 138 -6.89 3.98 9.39
N VAL A 139 -7.87 3.20 8.91
CA VAL A 139 -8.32 3.22 7.52
C VAL A 139 -9.72 3.85 7.48
N GLN A 140 -9.83 4.98 6.80
CA GLN A 140 -11.06 5.77 6.68
C GLN A 140 -11.47 5.84 5.20
N VAL A 141 -12.64 5.29 4.88
CA VAL A 141 -13.14 5.21 3.51
C VAL A 141 -14.55 5.77 3.41
N PHE A 142 -14.70 6.96 2.82
CA PHE A 142 -15.95 7.71 2.89
C PHE A 142 -16.46 8.18 1.52
N GLN A 143 -17.77 8.07 1.30
CA GLN A 143 -18.47 8.73 0.19
C GLN A 143 -17.97 8.35 -1.21
N ASN A 144 -17.39 7.15 -1.38
CA ASN A 144 -16.87 6.72 -2.68
C ASN A 144 -17.96 6.05 -3.51
N SER A 145 -17.96 6.32 -4.82
CA SER A 145 -18.84 5.67 -5.81
C SER A 145 -18.18 4.53 -6.57
N GLY A 146 -16.84 4.43 -6.49
CA GLY A 146 -16.08 3.27 -6.95
C GLY A 146 -16.22 2.07 -6.00
N SER A 147 -15.98 0.85 -6.51
CA SER A 147 -15.90 -0.34 -5.65
C SER A 147 -14.72 -0.25 -4.70
N VAL A 148 -14.91 -0.71 -3.46
CA VAL A 148 -13.88 -0.71 -2.43
C VAL A 148 -13.64 -2.15 -1.97
N GLU A 149 -12.37 -2.57 -1.96
CA GLU A 149 -11.92 -3.86 -1.45
C GLU A 149 -10.84 -3.66 -0.37
N ILE A 150 -11.11 -4.12 0.86
CA ILE A 150 -10.18 -4.00 1.99
C ILE A 150 -9.94 -5.39 2.56
N GLN A 151 -8.74 -5.94 2.35
CA GLN A 151 -8.46 -7.33 2.67
C GLN A 151 -7.05 -7.55 3.22
N TYR A 152 -6.91 -8.47 4.18
CA TYR A 152 -5.61 -8.88 4.71
C TYR A 152 -4.76 -7.79 5.37
N ASN A 153 -5.36 -6.68 5.80
CA ASN A 153 -4.59 -5.62 6.44
C ASN A 153 -4.43 -5.89 7.93
N THR A 154 -3.26 -5.52 8.47
CA THR A 154 -3.08 -5.27 9.89
C THR A 154 -3.26 -3.77 10.12
N ILE A 155 -4.19 -3.40 11.00
CA ILE A 155 -4.59 -2.03 11.27
C ILE A 155 -4.56 -1.83 12.78
N ASP A 156 -3.67 -0.98 13.26
CA ASP A 156 -3.54 -0.69 14.69
C ASP A 156 -4.63 0.28 15.18
N GLY A 157 -5.17 1.11 14.28
CA GLY A 157 -6.31 1.99 14.55
C GLY A 157 -7.67 1.35 14.23
N ASN A 158 -8.61 2.19 13.79
CA ASN A 158 -9.96 1.79 13.41
C ASN A 158 -10.06 1.51 11.90
N LEU A 159 -11.06 0.73 11.51
CA LEU A 159 -11.47 0.55 10.12
C LEU A 159 -12.89 1.12 9.95
N GLN A 160 -13.00 2.30 9.36
CA GLN A 160 -14.23 3.09 9.31
C GLN A 160 -14.68 3.31 7.88
N CYS A 161 -15.91 2.93 7.58
CA CYS A 161 -16.45 3.05 6.22
C CYS A 161 -17.88 3.55 6.23
N LYS A 162 -18.12 4.69 5.57
CA LYS A 162 -19.41 5.38 5.61
C LYS A 162 -19.78 5.92 4.24
N GLU A 163 -21.05 5.81 3.88
CA GLU A 163 -21.61 6.40 2.65
C GLU A 163 -20.93 5.95 1.34
N ASN A 164 -20.25 4.80 1.31
CA ASN A 164 -19.74 4.25 0.05
C ASN A 164 -20.84 3.46 -0.68
N ALA A 165 -20.90 3.61 -2.00
CA ALA A 165 -21.86 2.95 -2.86
C ALA A 165 -21.17 2.42 -4.13
N PRO A 166 -20.93 1.10 -4.27
CA PRO A 166 -21.38 0.03 -3.38
C PRO A 166 -20.63 -0.03 -2.05
N ALA A 167 -21.21 -0.71 -1.05
CA ALA A 167 -20.57 -0.88 0.25
C ALA A 167 -19.27 -1.71 0.16
N PRO A 168 -18.22 -1.42 0.96
CA PRO A 168 -16.90 -2.05 0.83
C PRO A 168 -16.88 -3.58 1.01
N THR A 169 -16.21 -4.32 0.15
CA THR A 169 -16.01 -5.77 0.28
C THR A 169 -14.63 -6.10 0.87
N GLY A 170 -14.40 -7.39 1.16
CA GLY A 170 -13.13 -7.90 1.68
C GLY A 170 -13.28 -8.66 2.99
N GLY A 171 -12.19 -8.85 3.71
CA GLY A 171 -12.12 -9.77 4.85
C GLY A 171 -10.70 -9.95 5.40
N ALA A 172 -10.57 -10.67 6.52
CA ALA A 172 -9.31 -10.90 7.24
C ALA A 172 -8.48 -9.64 7.51
N ASN A 173 -9.16 -8.54 7.85
CA ASN A 173 -8.47 -7.40 8.42
C ASN A 173 -8.33 -7.62 9.93
N ARG A 174 -7.09 -7.71 10.41
CA ARG A 174 -6.78 -7.65 11.85
C ARG A 174 -6.80 -6.19 12.25
N VAL A 175 -7.83 -5.80 12.99
CA VAL A 175 -8.03 -4.41 13.42
C VAL A 175 -7.94 -4.40 14.94
N ALA A 176 -7.01 -3.63 15.51
CA ALA A 176 -6.86 -3.52 16.96
C ALA A 176 -7.91 -2.59 17.57
N GLY A 177 -8.34 -1.56 16.84
CA GLY A 177 -9.52 -0.75 17.15
C GLY A 177 -10.83 -1.40 16.69
N ASN A 178 -11.79 -0.56 16.30
CA ASN A 178 -13.12 -1.00 15.88
C ASN A 178 -13.25 -1.08 14.36
N LYS A 179 -14.13 -1.99 13.91
CA LYS A 179 -14.70 -1.96 12.56
C LYS A 179 -16.05 -1.27 12.63
N GLU A 180 -16.22 -0.17 11.90
CA GLU A 180 -17.39 0.71 12.04
C GLU A 180 -18.23 0.77 10.76
N ASP A 181 -19.55 0.96 10.96
CA ASP A 181 -20.54 1.22 9.91
C ASP A 181 -20.47 0.16 8.79
N GLN A 182 -20.28 0.54 7.53
CA GLN A 182 -20.26 -0.40 6.40
C GLN A 182 -19.12 -1.42 6.49
N CYS A 183 -18.08 -1.12 7.27
CA CYS A 183 -16.93 -1.98 7.47
C CYS A 183 -17.06 -2.92 8.68
N ALA A 184 -18.08 -2.77 9.51
CA ALA A 184 -18.36 -3.68 10.63
C ALA A 184 -18.53 -5.14 10.20
N ARG A 185 -18.92 -5.38 8.93
CA ARG A 185 -19.07 -6.73 8.34
C ARG A 185 -17.78 -7.39 7.84
N LEU A 186 -16.64 -6.69 7.85
CA LEU A 186 -15.38 -7.20 7.30
C LEU A 186 -14.61 -8.06 8.33
N THR A 187 -15.29 -8.96 9.01
CA THR A 187 -14.79 -9.66 10.23
C THR A 187 -13.93 -10.90 9.97
N GLY A 188 -13.84 -11.36 8.72
CA GLY A 188 -13.09 -12.57 8.35
C GLY A 188 -13.17 -12.81 6.85
N LEU A 189 -12.39 -13.76 6.35
CA LEU A 189 -12.56 -14.26 4.99
C LEU A 189 -13.70 -15.27 4.97
N ASN A 190 -14.27 -15.52 3.80
CA ASN A 190 -14.88 -16.83 3.63
C ASN A 190 -13.74 -17.88 3.59
N ALA A 191 -14.00 -19.08 4.11
CA ALA A 191 -13.00 -20.13 4.21
C ALA A 191 -12.34 -20.48 2.85
N ALA A 192 -13.05 -20.25 1.74
CA ALA A 192 -12.51 -20.48 0.40
C ALA A 192 -11.39 -19.50 0.03
N GLN A 193 -11.49 -18.22 0.39
CA GLN A 193 -10.44 -17.23 0.12
C GLN A 193 -9.21 -17.41 1.01
N GLU A 194 -9.36 -17.90 2.26
CA GLU A 194 -8.21 -18.24 3.13
C GLU A 194 -7.31 -19.29 2.51
N ASN A 195 -7.96 -20.32 1.97
CA ASN A 195 -7.26 -21.44 1.38
C ASN A 195 -6.58 -21.10 0.05
N CYS A 196 -6.76 -19.89 -0.50
CA CYS A 196 -6.21 -19.49 -1.81
C CYS A 196 -5.12 -18.41 -1.75
N ILE A 197 -4.65 -18.05 -0.56
CA ILE A 197 -3.71 -16.93 -0.36
C ILE A 197 -2.29 -17.28 -0.81
N GLN A 198 -1.87 -18.51 -0.55
CA GLN A 198 -0.51 -18.93 -0.81
C GLN A 198 -0.36 -19.37 -2.27
N SER A 199 0.81 -19.14 -2.86
CA SER A 199 1.12 -19.58 -4.23
C SER A 199 1.83 -20.93 -4.27
N HIS A 200 2.18 -21.49 -3.12
CA HIS A 200 2.97 -22.72 -3.01
C HIS A 200 2.28 -23.72 -2.08
N PRO A 201 2.31 -25.03 -2.40
CA PRO A 201 1.81 -26.06 -1.50
C PRO A 201 2.55 -26.06 -0.17
N THR A 202 1.84 -26.28 0.92
CA THR A 202 2.42 -26.41 2.27
C THR A 202 2.09 -27.77 2.86
N PHE A 203 3.02 -28.33 3.64
CA PHE A 203 2.82 -29.58 4.36
C PHE A 203 2.75 -29.29 5.85
N GLY A 204 1.58 -29.51 6.45
CA GLY A 204 1.32 -29.26 7.85
C GLY A 204 1.92 -30.33 8.76
N THR A 205 2.11 -29.99 10.04
CA THR A 205 2.54 -30.94 11.08
C THR A 205 1.51 -32.03 11.38
N ASP A 206 0.30 -31.89 10.85
CA ASP A 206 -0.81 -32.87 10.88
C ASP A 206 -0.81 -33.82 9.69
N ALA A 207 0.28 -33.84 8.91
CA ALA A 207 0.45 -34.66 7.70
C ALA A 207 -0.57 -34.36 6.58
N ARG A 208 -1.03 -33.11 6.51
CA ARG A 208 -1.86 -32.63 5.41
C ARG A 208 -1.04 -31.82 4.41
N LEU A 209 -1.24 -32.11 3.14
CA LEU A 209 -0.75 -31.30 2.04
C LEU A 209 -1.84 -30.31 1.64
N HIS A 210 -1.61 -29.03 1.93
CA HIS A 210 -2.45 -27.94 1.46
C HIS A 210 -1.97 -27.49 0.07
N ILE A 211 -2.88 -27.48 -0.90
CA ILE A 211 -2.67 -26.96 -2.25
C ILE A 211 -3.52 -25.70 -2.36
N PRO A 212 -2.94 -24.50 -2.23
CA PRO A 212 -3.73 -23.29 -2.10
C PRO A 212 -4.28 -22.77 -3.43
N ARG A 213 -3.58 -23.00 -4.55
CA ARG A 213 -4.01 -22.48 -5.85
C ARG A 213 -3.64 -23.42 -6.98
N LEU A 214 -4.61 -24.25 -7.37
CA LEU A 214 -4.59 -25.13 -8.53
C LEU A 214 -5.45 -24.50 -9.62
N SER A 215 -4.82 -23.97 -10.66
CA SER A 215 -5.52 -23.45 -11.84
C SER A 215 -5.92 -24.59 -12.77
N VAL A 216 -7.22 -24.72 -13.03
CA VAL A 216 -7.80 -25.65 -13.98
C VAL A 216 -8.31 -24.87 -15.18
N VAL A 217 -7.87 -25.25 -16.38
CA VAL A 217 -8.39 -24.69 -17.63
C VAL A 217 -9.56 -25.55 -18.08
N THR A 218 -10.73 -24.95 -18.20
CA THR A 218 -11.93 -25.61 -18.71
C THR A 218 -11.86 -25.77 -20.23
N GLN A 219 -12.76 -26.59 -20.80
CA GLN A 219 -12.77 -26.87 -22.24
C GLN A 219 -13.03 -25.62 -23.10
N ASP A 220 -13.70 -24.62 -22.55
CA ASP A 220 -13.97 -23.31 -23.13
C ASP A 220 -12.85 -22.27 -22.89
N GLY A 221 -11.74 -22.68 -22.27
CA GLY A 221 -10.55 -21.84 -22.05
C GLY A 221 -10.64 -20.92 -20.83
N VAL A 222 -11.64 -21.11 -19.96
CA VAL A 222 -11.76 -20.35 -18.71
C VAL A 222 -10.79 -20.94 -17.69
N VAL A 223 -10.00 -20.07 -17.05
CA VAL A 223 -9.13 -20.47 -15.93
C VAL A 223 -9.93 -20.35 -14.65
N VAL A 224 -10.06 -21.46 -13.93
CA VAL A 224 -10.70 -21.51 -12.62
C VAL A 224 -9.67 -21.98 -11.59
N ASP A 225 -9.48 -21.19 -10.55
CA ASP A 225 -8.57 -21.51 -9.46
C ASP A 225 -9.30 -22.29 -8.36
N TYR A 226 -8.65 -23.31 -7.82
CA TYR A 226 -9.16 -24.15 -6.73
C TYR A 226 -8.12 -24.29 -5.62
N TRP A 227 -8.58 -24.65 -4.43
CA TRP A 227 -7.73 -25.09 -3.32
C TRP A 227 -8.12 -26.50 -2.88
N ALA A 228 -7.17 -27.27 -2.35
CA ALA A 228 -7.44 -28.59 -1.78
C ALA A 228 -6.59 -28.88 -0.54
N ASN A 229 -7.16 -29.62 0.41
CA ASN A 229 -6.43 -30.21 1.53
C ASN A 229 -6.41 -31.74 1.36
N LEU A 230 -5.22 -32.30 1.17
CA LEU A 230 -5.05 -33.73 0.97
C LEU A 230 -4.43 -34.39 2.20
N HIS A 231 -4.95 -35.56 2.57
CA HIS A 231 -4.46 -36.33 3.70
C HIS A 231 -3.41 -37.33 3.24
N TYR A 232 -2.27 -37.37 3.93
CA TYR A 232 -1.27 -38.40 3.68
C TYR A 232 -1.84 -39.80 3.98
N ALA A 233 -1.72 -40.72 3.03
CA ALA A 233 -2.19 -42.09 3.12
C ALA A 233 -0.98 -43.05 3.23
N PRO A 234 -0.46 -43.30 4.45
CA PRO A 234 0.75 -44.10 4.64
C PRO A 234 0.58 -45.55 4.18
N ALA A 235 -0.61 -46.13 4.37
CA ALA A 235 -0.90 -47.51 3.98
C ALA A 235 -0.84 -47.73 2.45
N LEU A 236 -0.99 -46.66 1.66
CA LEU A 236 -0.91 -46.70 0.20
C LEU A 236 0.45 -46.23 -0.33
N SER A 237 1.26 -45.62 0.54
CA SER A 237 2.57 -45.07 0.20
C SER A 237 3.63 -46.18 0.26
N THR A 238 4.12 -46.62 -0.90
CA THR A 238 5.07 -47.73 -1.02
C THR A 238 6.17 -47.41 -2.02
N ASN A 239 7.33 -48.05 -1.89
CA ASN A 239 8.46 -47.91 -2.84
C ASN A 239 8.93 -46.46 -3.08
N GLY A 240 8.88 -45.61 -2.03
CA GLY A 240 9.28 -44.20 -2.10
C GLY A 240 8.21 -43.27 -2.70
N ASN A 241 7.05 -43.79 -3.12
CA ASN A 241 5.93 -42.98 -3.56
C ASN A 241 5.09 -42.53 -2.36
N LEU A 242 4.76 -41.24 -2.31
CA LEU A 242 3.82 -40.67 -1.34
C LEU A 242 2.44 -40.61 -1.98
N VAL A 243 1.45 -41.18 -1.29
CA VAL A 243 0.05 -41.13 -1.70
C VAL A 243 -0.70 -40.18 -0.78
N PHE A 244 -1.50 -39.31 -1.42
CA PHE A 244 -2.38 -38.36 -0.77
C PHE A 244 -3.80 -38.59 -1.26
N GLU A 245 -4.75 -38.55 -0.33
CA GLU A 245 -6.16 -38.74 -0.62
C GLU A 245 -6.94 -37.45 -0.33
N LEU A 246 -7.85 -37.09 -1.24
CA LEU A 246 -8.86 -36.09 -0.95
C LEU A 246 -10.01 -36.75 -0.19
N ARG A 247 -10.00 -36.63 1.14
CA ARG A 247 -11.10 -37.11 2.00
C ARG A 247 -12.12 -35.99 2.19
N GLU A 248 -13.40 -36.36 2.27
CA GLU A 248 -14.51 -35.40 2.48
C GLU A 248 -14.42 -34.18 1.53
N PRO A 249 -14.60 -34.35 0.21
CA PRO A 249 -14.35 -33.28 -0.77
C PRO A 249 -15.14 -32.00 -0.50
N ALA A 250 -16.35 -32.10 0.06
CA ALA A 250 -17.17 -30.95 0.40
C ALA A 250 -16.54 -30.01 1.46
N SER A 251 -15.64 -30.52 2.31
CA SER A 251 -14.94 -29.75 3.33
C SER A 251 -13.47 -29.48 3.01
N ASN A 252 -12.88 -30.22 2.06
CA ASN A 252 -11.44 -30.19 1.76
C ASN A 252 -11.10 -29.79 0.31
N LEU A 253 -12.07 -29.37 -0.49
CA LEU A 253 -11.89 -28.83 -1.83
C LEU A 253 -12.85 -27.65 -2.02
N GLY A 254 -12.36 -26.56 -2.62
CA GLY A 254 -13.20 -25.42 -2.96
C GLY A 254 -12.64 -24.61 -4.11
N GLN A 255 -13.51 -23.84 -4.73
CA GLN A 255 -13.13 -22.86 -5.75
C GLN A 255 -12.59 -21.60 -5.07
N CYS A 256 -11.49 -21.07 -5.58
CA CYS A 256 -11.02 -19.74 -5.23
C CYS A 256 -11.92 -18.69 -5.91
N ASN A 257 -12.33 -17.66 -5.16
CA ASN A 257 -13.07 -16.51 -5.71
C ASN A 257 -12.14 -15.50 -6.39
#